data_AF-A0A923CBW0-F1
#
_entry.id   AF-A0A923CBW0-F1
#
_cell.length_a   1.000
_cell.length_b   1.000
_cell.length_c   1.000
_cell.angle_alpha   90.00
_cell.angle_beta   90.00
_cell.angle_gamma   90.00
#
_symmetry.space_group_name_H-M   'P 1'
#
loop_
_entity.id
_entity.type
_entity.pdbx_description
1 polymer ?
#
loop_
_entity_poly.entity_id
_entity_poly.type
_entity_poly.pdbx_seq_one_letter_code
_entity_poly.pdbx_strand_id
1 'polypeptide(L)'
;DSGSKTLTSDSGGLNGHGHILEYPAARIAKFAEEHGFLDLSASNDRPGVGEIVRVVPNHVCVVVNMVDRLVTVRGGELVGDLPVAARGKLV
;
A
#
# COMPACT_ATOMS: atom_id res chain seq x y z
N ASP A 1 -2.29 1.52 8.85
CA ASP A 1 -1.72 0.41 9.63
C ASP A 1 -1.19 -0.68 8.70
N SER A 2 -0.38 -0.30 7.71
CA SER A 2 0.15 -1.23 6.70
C SER A 2 1.67 -1.15 6.70
N GLY A 3 2.31 -2.31 6.82
CA GLY A 3 3.77 -2.46 6.80
C GLY A 3 4.22 -3.40 5.69
N SER A 4 5.43 -3.95 5.86
CA SER A 4 6.04 -4.85 4.87
C SER A 4 5.29 -6.16 4.68
N LYS A 5 4.48 -6.62 5.65
CA LYS A 5 3.62 -7.81 5.45
C LYS A 5 2.42 -7.55 4.54
N THR A 6 2.09 -6.28 4.29
CA THR A 6 0.99 -5.89 3.40
C THR A 6 1.51 -5.33 2.08
N LEU A 7 2.45 -4.37 2.15
CA LEU A 7 2.93 -3.60 1.00
C LEU A 7 4.33 -4.02 0.53
N THR A 8 4.96 -4.98 1.20
CA THR A 8 6.34 -5.45 0.96
C THR A 8 7.40 -4.37 1.16
N SER A 9 8.67 -4.76 1.20
CA SER A 9 9.79 -3.82 1.31
C SER A 9 10.43 -3.50 -0.04
N ASP A 10 9.89 -4.01 -1.14
CA ASP A 10 10.43 -3.79 -2.48
C ASP A 10 10.17 -2.34 -2.92
N SER A 11 11.24 -1.57 -3.12
CA SER A 11 11.14 -0.19 -3.57
C SER A 11 10.92 -0.07 -5.08
N GLY A 12 11.15 -1.12 -5.87
CA GLY A 12 11.10 -1.05 -7.34
C GLY A 12 12.10 -0.06 -7.93
N GLY A 13 13.15 0.32 -7.17
CA GLY A 13 14.08 1.38 -7.55
C GLY A 13 13.53 2.80 -7.45
N LEU A 14 12.32 2.97 -6.91
CA LEU A 14 11.67 4.27 -6.70
C LEU A 14 12.05 4.88 -5.34
N ASN A 15 11.73 6.15 -5.16
CA ASN A 15 11.93 6.85 -3.90
C ASN A 15 10.81 6.52 -2.90
N GLY A 16 11.16 5.82 -1.82
CA GLY A 16 10.21 5.37 -0.79
C GLY A 16 9.55 4.04 -1.14
N HIS A 17 8.42 3.74 -0.49
CA HIS A 17 7.75 2.43 -0.58
C HIS A 17 6.30 2.47 -1.08
N GLY A 18 5.93 3.51 -1.83
CA GLY A 18 4.60 3.68 -2.39
C GLY A 18 4.20 5.15 -2.52
N HIS A 19 3.06 5.40 -3.15
CA HIS A 19 2.50 6.72 -3.34
C HIS A 19 1.16 6.86 -2.63
N ILE A 20 0.99 7.90 -1.80
CA ILE A 20 -0.24 8.15 -1.04
C ILE A 20 -1.11 9.13 -1.81
N LEU A 21 -2.31 8.69 -2.24
CA LEU A 21 -3.15 9.49 -3.13
C LEU A 21 -3.66 10.78 -2.47
N GLU A 22 -4.02 10.72 -1.20
CA GLU A 22 -4.51 11.87 -0.43
C GLU A 22 -3.39 12.84 -0.03
N TYR A 23 -2.15 12.33 0.08
CA TYR A 23 -0.97 13.11 0.47
C TYR A 23 0.17 12.91 -0.53
N PRO A 24 0.09 13.44 -1.76
CA PRO A 24 1.05 13.17 -2.82
C PRO A 24 2.49 13.63 -2.52
N ALA A 25 2.64 14.62 -1.64
CA ALA A 25 3.93 15.14 -1.18
C ALA A 25 4.51 14.35 0.01
N ALA A 26 3.71 13.50 0.67
CA ALA A 26 4.19 12.60 1.70
C ALA A 26 4.95 11.44 1.08
N ARG A 27 5.97 10.96 1.79
CA ARG A 27 6.75 9.80 1.37
C ARG A 27 6.67 8.70 2.41
N ILE A 28 6.43 7.46 1.96
CA ILE A 28 6.57 6.29 2.83
C ILE A 28 8.08 6.01 2.97
N ALA A 29 8.67 6.44 4.07
CA ALA A 29 10.13 6.46 4.24
C ALA A 29 10.72 5.09 4.59
N LYS A 30 9.97 4.27 5.33
CA LYS A 30 10.34 2.90 5.68
C LYS A 30 9.11 2.10 6.14
N PHE A 31 9.26 0.78 6.15
CA PHE A 31 8.32 -0.15 6.78
C PHE A 31 8.96 -0.90 7.95
N ALA A 32 8.17 -1.11 9.00
CA ALA A 32 8.26 -2.29 9.86
C ALA A 32 7.20 -3.32 9.39
N GLU A 33 7.06 -4.45 10.09
CA GLU A 33 6.17 -5.54 9.66
C GLU A 33 4.73 -5.09 9.41
N GLU A 34 4.12 -4.41 10.39
CA GLU A 34 2.72 -3.96 10.35
C GLU A 34 2.58 -2.43 10.24
N HIS A 35 3.70 -1.70 10.23
CA HIS A 35 3.70 -0.23 10.32
C HIS A 35 4.49 0.43 9.20
N GLY A 36 3.92 1.48 8.62
CA GLY A 36 4.59 2.41 7.72
C GLY A 36 4.92 3.72 8.42
N PHE A 37 6.10 4.26 8.10
CA PHE A 37 6.57 5.53 8.64
C PHE A 37 6.56 6.57 7.53
N LEU A 38 5.74 7.61 7.69
CA LEU A 38 5.60 8.67 6.72
C LEU A 38 6.58 9.81 7.03
N ASP A 39 7.35 10.21 6.03
CA ASP A 39 8.06 11.47 5.99
C ASP A 39 7.12 12.52 5.38
N LEU A 40 6.72 13.47 6.21
CA LEU A 40 5.78 14.55 5.87
C LEU A 40 6.50 15.90 5.74
N SER A 41 7.83 15.92 5.69
CA SER A 41 8.60 17.17 5.66
C SER A 41 8.29 18.06 4.45
N ALA A 42 7.86 17.47 3.34
CA ALA A 42 7.43 18.15 2.12
C ALA A 42 5.90 18.38 2.04
N SER A 43 5.14 17.97 3.06
CA SER A 43 3.68 18.10 3.10
C SER A 43 3.26 19.25 4.01
N ASN A 44 2.34 20.09 3.55
CA ASN A 44 1.76 21.16 4.37
C ASN A 44 0.70 20.62 5.35
N ASP A 45 0.10 19.47 5.04
CA ASP A 45 -0.93 18.82 5.84
C ASP A 45 -0.46 17.47 6.38
N ARG A 46 -1.18 16.94 7.39
CA ARG A 46 -0.88 15.65 8.03
C ARG A 46 -2.17 14.84 8.20
N PRO A 47 -2.12 13.51 7.94
CA PRO A 47 -3.27 12.65 8.20
C PRO A 47 -3.66 12.66 9.68
N GLY A 48 -4.97 12.70 9.95
CA GLY A 48 -5.52 12.49 11.28
C GLY A 48 -5.40 11.03 11.73
N VAL A 49 -5.40 10.80 13.05
CA VAL A 49 -5.50 9.42 13.58
C VAL A 49 -6.85 8.83 13.20
N GLY A 50 -6.84 7.64 12.59
CA GLY A 50 -8.05 6.97 12.10
C GLY A 50 -8.46 7.34 10.67
N GLU A 51 -7.77 8.29 10.04
CA GLU A 51 -7.98 8.62 8.64
C GLU A 51 -7.52 7.47 7.73
N ILE A 52 -8.33 7.14 6.73
CA ILE A 52 -8.01 6.13 5.72
C ILE A 52 -7.36 6.81 4.53
N VAL A 53 -6.18 6.33 4.17
CA VAL A 53 -5.45 6.76 2.97
C VAL A 53 -5.26 5.60 2.01
N ARG A 54 -5.12 5.91 0.72
CA ARG A 54 -4.88 4.92 -0.33
C ARG A 54 -3.44 4.97 -0.78
N VAL A 55 -2.80 3.80 -0.77
CA VAL A 55 -1.42 3.63 -1.21
C VAL A 55 -1.39 2.88 -2.54
N VAL A 56 -0.75 3.48 -3.54
CA VAL A 56 -0.33 2.79 -4.76
C VAL A 56 1.02 2.13 -4.47
N PRO A 57 1.14 0.79 -4.51
CA PRO A 57 2.39 0.12 -4.22
C PRO A 57 3.41 0.31 -5.36
N ASN A 58 4.70 0.27 -5.03
CA ASN A 58 5.77 0.38 -6.02
C ASN A 58 5.83 -0.84 -6.95
N HIS A 59 5.66 -2.05 -6.40
CA HIS A 59 5.74 -3.30 -7.14
C HIS A 59 4.51 -4.17 -6.87
N VAL A 60 3.58 -4.18 -7.84
CA VAL A 60 2.28 -4.87 -7.69
C VAL A 60 2.42 -6.37 -7.50
N CYS A 61 3.36 -7.03 -8.20
CA CYS A 61 3.45 -8.49 -8.21
C CYS A 61 3.72 -9.07 -6.82
N VAL A 62 4.66 -8.48 -6.09
CA VAL A 62 5.03 -8.94 -4.74
C VAL A 62 3.96 -8.61 -3.71
N VAL A 63 3.22 -7.49 -3.87
CA VAL A 63 2.12 -7.10 -2.98
C VAL A 63 0.91 -8.00 -3.15
N VAL A 64 0.48 -8.26 -4.38
CA VAL A 64 -0.66 -9.16 -4.65
C VAL A 64 -0.40 -10.56 -4.09
N ASN A 65 0.85 -11.01 -4.07
CA ASN A 65 1.22 -12.29 -3.50
C ASN A 65 1.11 -12.38 -1.96
N MET A 66 0.88 -11.25 -1.26
CA MET A 66 0.74 -11.21 0.20
C MET A 66 -0.69 -11.44 0.69
N VAL A 67 -1.70 -11.40 -0.19
CA VAL A 67 -3.12 -11.45 0.19
C VAL A 67 -3.86 -12.57 -0.52
N ASP A 68 -4.82 -13.22 0.15
CA ASP A 68 -5.61 -14.31 -0.44
C ASP A 68 -6.71 -13.80 -1.39
N ARG A 69 -7.15 -12.54 -1.22
CA ARG A 69 -8.22 -11.93 -2.01
C ARG A 69 -8.00 -10.43 -2.21
N LEU A 70 -8.51 -9.90 -3.31
CA LEU A 70 -8.58 -8.48 -3.62
C LEU A 70 -10.02 -7.99 -3.41
N VAL A 71 -10.17 -6.89 -2.69
CA VAL A 71 -11.45 -6.19 -2.57
C VAL A 71 -11.64 -5.33 -3.82
N THR A 72 -12.78 -5.48 -4.50
CA THR A 72 -13.07 -4.74 -5.74
C THR A 72 -13.99 -3.56 -5.47
N VAL A 73 -13.69 -2.43 -6.12
CA VAL A 73 -14.39 -1.16 -5.94
C VAL A 73 -14.74 -0.57 -7.30
N ARG A 74 -15.94 -0.01 -7.43
CA ARG A 74 -16.37 0.77 -8.60
C ARG A 74 -17.13 2.01 -8.15
N GLY A 75 -16.68 3.19 -8.58
CA GLY A 75 -17.35 4.45 -8.22
C GLY A 75 -17.34 4.75 -6.72
N GLY A 76 -16.38 4.22 -5.96
CA GLY A 76 -16.32 4.34 -4.49
C GLY A 76 -17.08 3.24 -3.75
N GLU A 77 -17.88 2.43 -4.44
CA GLU A 77 -18.68 1.37 -3.83
C GLU A 77 -17.99 0.01 -3.93
N LEU A 78 -18.15 -0.82 -2.88
CA LEU A 78 -17.71 -2.21 -2.89
C LEU A 78 -18.56 -3.02 -3.88
N VAL A 79 -17.91 -3.77 -4.77
CA VAL A 79 -18.62 -4.62 -5.76
C VAL A 79 -18.36 -6.11 -5.57
N GLY A 80 -17.49 -6.49 -4.63
CA GLY A 80 -17.23 -7.88 -4.26
C GLY A 80 -15.75 -8.15 -3.97
N ASP A 81 -15.39 -9.42 -3.88
CA ASP A 81 -14.01 -9.90 -3.72
C ASP A 81 -13.57 -10.85 -4.84
N LEU A 82 -12.30 -10.78 -5.19
CA LEU A 82 -11.65 -11.64 -6.19
C LEU A 82 -10.55 -12.47 -5.53
N PRO A 83 -10.54 -13.81 -5.66
CA PRO A 83 -9.47 -14.63 -5.09
C PRO A 83 -8.15 -14.43 -5.86
N VAL A 84 -7.03 -14.36 -5.14
CA VAL A 84 -5.68 -14.45 -5.71
C VAL A 84 -5.34 -15.93 -5.92
N ALA A 85 -5.95 -16.53 -6.93
CA ALA A 85 -5.96 -17.99 -7.14
C ALA A 85 -4.55 -18.62 -7.25
N ALA A 86 -3.55 -17.85 -7.69
CA ALA A 86 -2.18 -18.30 -7.88
C ALA A 86 -1.21 -17.86 -6.76
N ARG A 87 -1.71 -17.40 -5.60
CA ARG A 87 -0.84 -16.95 -4.49
C ARG A 87 0.15 -18.04 -4.09
N GLY A 88 1.44 -17.69 -4.06
CA GLY A 88 2.54 -18.59 -3.69
C GLY A 88 2.77 -19.76 -4.68
N LYS A 89 2.16 -19.75 -5.86
CA LYS A 89 2.36 -20.77 -6.89
C LYS A 89 3.58 -20.43 -7.75
N LEU A 90 4.76 -20.59 -7.16
CA LEU A 90 6.04 -20.56 -7.89
C LEU A 90 6.27 -21.94 -8.52
N VAL A 91 6.66 -21.97 -9.79
CA VAL A 91 7.07 -23.18 -10.52
C VAL A 91 8.56 -23.15 -10.81
#